data_AF-A0A523HZK7-F1
#
_entry.id   AF-A0A523HZK7-F1
#
_cell.length_a   1.000
_cell.length_b   1.000
_cell.length_c   1.000
_cell.angle_alpha   90.00
_cell.angle_beta   90.00
_cell.angle_gamma   90.00
#
_symmetry.space_group_name_H-M   'P 1'
#
loop_
_entity.id
_entity.type
_entity.pdbx_description
1 polymer ?
#
loop_
_entity_poly.entity_id
_entity_poly.type
_entity_poly.pdbx_seq_one_letter_code
_entity_poly.pdbx_strand_id
1 'polypeptide(L)'
;MGSVYRLTLRQLSGRWRLLITIVLASLPVVMGLIATMVDDPPSNEDFEGIVINGMLAGSILPLVVLAIASAAFANEIEDRTLANLTLSPIPRWQIVVPKLLGAMTVAVPFIVGSAFITSQLYFDGDMTAVIAVTVGAFVGVALYSSVFIWA
;
A
#
# COMPACT_ATOMS: atom_id res chain seq x y z
N MET A 1 -7.90 -22.18 -2.14
CA MET A 1 -7.25 -20.87 -1.87
C MET A 1 -6.97 -20.08 -3.14
N GLY A 2 -6.35 -20.67 -4.17
CA GLY A 2 -5.97 -19.91 -5.39
C GLY A 2 -7.12 -19.25 -6.18
N SER A 3 -8.31 -19.84 -6.18
CA SER A 3 -9.49 -19.26 -6.85
C SER A 3 -9.98 -17.97 -6.20
N VAL A 4 -10.13 -17.97 -4.87
CA VAL A 4 -10.53 -16.80 -4.07
C VAL A 4 -9.50 -15.68 -4.21
N TYR A 5 -8.22 -16.01 -4.07
CA TYR A 5 -7.12 -15.05 -4.23
C TYR A 5 -7.12 -14.37 -5.62
N ARG A 6 -7.27 -15.15 -6.70
CA ARG A 6 -7.31 -14.61 -8.07
C ARG A 6 -8.54 -13.72 -8.31
N LEU A 7 -9.69 -14.08 -7.73
CA LEU A 7 -10.90 -13.26 -7.81
C LEU A 7 -10.70 -11.92 -7.09
N THR A 8 -10.15 -11.94 -5.88
CA THR A 8 -9.83 -10.74 -5.09
C THR A 8 -8.87 -9.82 -5.86
N LEU A 9 -7.80 -10.35 -6.46
CA LEU A 9 -6.89 -9.54 -7.29
C LEU A 9 -7.62 -8.81 -8.43
N ARG A 10 -8.53 -9.50 -9.14
CA ARG A 10 -9.29 -8.89 -10.23
C ARG A 10 -10.29 -7.84 -9.74
N GLN A 11 -10.90 -8.04 -8.59
CA GLN A 11 -11.85 -7.12 -7.97
C GLN A 11 -11.18 -5.86 -7.42
N LEU A 12 -9.98 -6.01 -6.84
CA LEU A 12 -9.21 -4.89 -6.29
C LEU A 12 -8.52 -4.04 -7.37
N SER A 13 -8.30 -4.60 -8.56
CA SER A 13 -7.62 -3.93 -9.68
C SER A 13 -8.54 -2.99 -10.48
N GLY A 14 -9.48 -2.32 -9.82
CA GLY A 14 -10.37 -1.34 -10.47
C GLY A 14 -9.57 -0.20 -11.09
N ARG A 15 -9.79 0.08 -12.38
CA ARG A 15 -9.04 1.07 -13.17
C ARG A 15 -8.89 2.43 -12.49
N TRP A 16 -9.97 2.93 -11.88
CA TRP A 16 -9.99 4.22 -11.20
C TRP A 16 -9.17 4.23 -9.89
N ARG A 17 -9.28 3.17 -9.07
CA ARG A 17 -8.51 3.03 -7.82
C ARG A 17 -7.02 2.90 -8.11
N LEU A 18 -6.66 2.14 -9.15
CA LEU A 18 -5.26 2.02 -9.59
C LEU A 18 -4.71 3.34 -10.11
N LEU A 19 -5.49 4.11 -10.87
CA LEU A 19 -5.07 5.44 -11.33
C LEU A 19 -4.75 6.38 -10.16
N ILE A 20 -5.66 6.50 -9.18
CA ILE A 20 -5.43 7.32 -7.99
C ILE A 20 -4.20 6.83 -7.22
N THR A 21 -4.07 5.51 -7.06
CA THR A 21 -2.94 4.90 -6.37
C THR A 21 -1.61 5.19 -7.06
N ILE A 22 -1.56 5.11 -8.40
CA ILE A 22 -0.38 5.43 -9.19
C ILE A 22 -0.01 6.90 -9.03
N VAL A 23 -1.00 7.80 -9.11
CA VAL A 23 -0.76 9.24 -8.94
C VAL A 23 -0.24 9.54 -7.53
N LEU A 24 -0.84 8.98 -6.49
CA LEU A 24 -0.38 9.21 -5.12
C LEU A 24 1.01 8.59 -4.89
N ALA A 25 1.23 7.36 -5.31
CA ALA A 25 2.51 6.67 -5.13
C ALA A 25 3.64 7.26 -5.98
N SER A 26 3.37 8.03 -7.03
CA SER A 26 4.41 8.70 -7.81
C SER A 26 4.89 10.00 -7.17
N LEU A 27 4.09 10.68 -6.34
CA LEU A 27 4.46 11.96 -5.72
C LEU A 27 5.81 11.92 -4.95
N PRO A 28 6.08 10.93 -4.08
CA PRO A 28 7.35 10.84 -3.37
C PRO A 28 8.52 10.58 -4.31
N VAL A 29 8.29 9.85 -5.39
CA VAL A 29 9.31 9.56 -6.41
C VAL A 29 9.65 10.85 -7.16
N VAL A 30 8.65 11.64 -7.52
CA VAL A 30 8.86 12.96 -8.14
C VAL A 30 9.60 13.89 -7.20
N MET A 31 9.29 13.91 -5.90
CA MET A 31 10.03 14.72 -4.92
C MET A 31 11.49 14.29 -4.79
N GLY A 32 11.75 12.98 -4.72
CA GLY A 32 13.12 12.46 -4.73
C GLY A 32 13.87 12.84 -6.01
N LEU A 33 13.22 12.74 -7.17
CA LEU A 33 13.81 13.13 -8.46
C LEU A 33 14.12 14.63 -8.51
N ILE A 34 13.21 15.49 -8.06
CA ILE A 34 13.44 16.94 -8.01
C ILE A 34 14.63 17.26 -7.11
N ALA A 35 14.75 16.60 -5.96
CA ALA A 35 15.89 16.81 -5.06
C ALA A 35 17.25 16.48 -5.73
N THR A 36 17.30 15.53 -6.67
CA THR A 36 18.53 15.24 -7.44
C THR A 36 18.88 16.29 -8.51
N MET A 37 17.93 17.17 -8.86
CA MET A 37 18.08 18.15 -9.96
C MET A 37 18.38 19.57 -9.47
N VAL A 38 18.32 19.82 -8.16
CA VAL A 38 18.49 21.15 -7.57
C VAL A 38 19.90 21.26 -6.97
N ASP A 39 20.54 22.43 -7.13
CA ASP A 39 21.91 22.68 -6.65
C ASP A 39 22.04 22.66 -5.12
N ASP A 40 20.97 23.03 -4.41
CA ASP A 40 20.88 23.05 -2.95
C ASP A 40 19.69 22.17 -2.49
N PRO A 41 19.88 20.83 -2.42
CA PRO A 41 18.82 19.92 -2.00
C PRO A 41 18.49 20.11 -0.51
N PRO A 42 17.26 19.74 -0.06
CA PRO A 42 16.91 19.78 1.35
C PRO A 42 17.85 18.91 2.18
N SER A 43 17.94 19.20 3.48
CA SER A 43 18.68 18.35 4.42
C SER A 43 18.02 16.98 4.57
N ASN A 44 18.81 15.96 4.94
CA ASN A 44 18.28 14.61 5.12
C ASN A 44 17.14 14.55 6.14
N GLU A 45 17.24 15.33 7.23
CA GLU A 45 16.22 15.40 8.27
C GLU A 45 14.92 16.02 7.74
N ASP A 46 15.01 17.08 6.92
CA ASP A 46 13.84 17.73 6.34
C ASP A 46 13.13 16.82 5.33
N PHE A 47 13.90 16.15 4.47
CA PHE A 47 13.34 15.23 3.49
C PHE A 47 12.71 14.01 4.17
N GLU A 48 13.37 13.44 5.17
CA GLU A 48 12.80 12.35 5.96
C GLU A 48 11.51 12.79 6.66
N GLY A 49 11.51 13.94 7.33
CA GLY A 49 10.34 14.47 8.02
C GLY A 49 9.16 14.75 7.10
N ILE A 50 9.39 15.40 5.97
CA ILE A 50 8.33 15.88 5.07
C ILE A 50 7.89 14.80 4.08
N VAL A 51 8.85 14.20 3.37
CA VAL A 51 8.56 13.29 2.24
C VAL A 51 8.32 11.86 2.71
N ILE A 52 9.20 11.33 3.57
CA ILE A 52 9.08 9.95 4.03
C ILE A 52 8.02 9.83 5.13
N ASN A 53 8.13 10.62 6.20
CA ASN A 53 7.27 10.50 7.36
C ASN A 53 5.90 11.17 7.15
N GLY A 54 5.88 12.43 6.72
CA GLY A 54 4.61 13.16 6.52
C GLY A 54 3.81 12.69 5.30
N MET A 55 4.45 12.71 4.14
CA MET A 55 3.77 12.46 2.86
C MET A 55 3.57 10.96 2.60
N LEU A 56 4.64 10.15 2.61
CA LEU A 56 4.57 8.71 2.36
C LEU A 56 3.84 7.97 3.49
N ALA A 57 4.42 7.96 4.69
CA ALA A 57 3.92 7.16 5.80
C ALA A 57 2.63 7.73 6.41
N GLY A 58 2.56 9.04 6.60
CA GLY A 58 1.43 9.70 7.26
C GLY A 58 0.18 9.87 6.39
N SER A 59 0.34 9.97 5.06
CA SER A 59 -0.77 10.35 4.16
C SER A 59 -1.01 9.33 3.05
N ILE A 60 -0.04 9.11 2.16
CA ILE A 60 -0.22 8.29 0.96
C ILE A 60 -0.49 6.83 1.32
N LEU A 61 0.34 6.27 2.21
CA LEU A 61 0.24 4.87 2.62
C LEU A 61 -1.16 4.54 3.18
N PRO A 62 -1.69 5.23 4.21
CA PRO A 62 -3.03 4.91 4.71
C PRO A 62 -4.12 5.11 3.66
N LEU A 63 -4.05 6.15 2.83
CA LEU A 63 -5.06 6.41 1.79
C LEU A 63 -5.09 5.32 0.73
N VAL A 64 -3.92 4.91 0.22
CA VAL A 64 -3.80 3.84 -0.78
C VAL A 64 -4.27 2.52 -0.20
N VAL A 65 -3.81 2.18 1.02
CA VAL A 65 -4.18 0.91 1.65
C VAL A 65 -5.67 0.89 1.98
N LEU A 66 -6.26 2.00 2.45
CA LEU A 66 -7.71 2.13 2.65
C LEU A 66 -8.47 1.93 1.34
N ALA A 67 -8.04 2.59 0.26
CA ALA A 67 -8.67 2.48 -1.04
C ALA A 67 -8.58 1.06 -1.63
N ILE A 68 -7.65 0.22 -1.19
CA ILE A 68 -7.55 -1.17 -1.66
C ILE A 68 -8.27 -2.11 -0.69
N ALA A 69 -7.94 -2.05 0.59
CA ALA A 69 -8.41 -2.99 1.61
C ALA A 69 -9.93 -2.89 1.85
N SER A 70 -10.53 -1.69 1.79
CA SER A 70 -12.00 -1.52 1.92
C SER A 70 -12.80 -2.27 0.85
N ALA A 71 -12.23 -2.50 -0.33
CA ALA A 71 -12.90 -3.26 -1.39
C ALA A 71 -12.81 -4.78 -1.18
N ALA A 72 -12.04 -5.25 -0.18
CA ALA A 72 -11.81 -6.66 0.02
C ALA A 72 -13.10 -7.43 0.25
N PHE A 73 -14.08 -6.87 0.96
CA PHE A 73 -15.41 -7.47 1.22
C PHE A 73 -16.58 -6.76 0.53
N ALA A 74 -16.32 -5.71 -0.26
CA ALA A 74 -17.38 -4.90 -0.87
C ALA A 74 -18.35 -5.73 -1.73
N ASN A 75 -17.82 -6.64 -2.56
CA ASN A 75 -18.65 -7.47 -3.44
C ASN A 75 -19.57 -8.41 -2.64
N GLU A 76 -19.08 -9.04 -1.56
CA GLU A 76 -19.92 -9.93 -0.76
C GLU A 76 -20.99 -9.18 0.03
N ILE A 77 -20.74 -7.91 0.36
CA ILE A 77 -21.73 -7.03 0.97
C ILE A 77 -22.81 -6.66 -0.06
N GLU A 78 -22.41 -6.23 -1.25
CA GLU A 78 -23.31 -5.87 -2.36
C GLU A 78 -24.18 -7.05 -2.80
N ASP A 79 -23.59 -8.24 -2.93
CA ASP A 79 -24.28 -9.47 -3.34
C ASP A 79 -25.08 -10.12 -2.21
N ARG A 80 -25.06 -9.57 -0.98
CA ARG A 80 -25.68 -10.15 0.23
C ARG A 80 -25.19 -11.57 0.55
N THR A 81 -23.99 -11.93 0.11
CA THR A 81 -23.40 -13.27 0.31
C THR A 81 -22.51 -13.35 1.55
N LEU A 82 -22.18 -12.21 2.18
CA LEU A 82 -21.31 -12.17 3.35
C LEU A 82 -21.84 -13.00 4.54
N ALA A 83 -23.15 -12.96 4.79
CA ALA A 83 -23.79 -13.78 5.83
C ALA A 83 -23.68 -15.28 5.50
N ASN A 84 -23.87 -15.66 4.24
CA ASN A 84 -23.72 -17.05 3.81
C ASN A 84 -22.28 -17.56 3.96
N LEU A 85 -21.30 -16.70 3.65
CA LEU A 85 -19.88 -17.01 3.79
C LEU A 85 -19.45 -17.19 5.25
N THR A 86 -20.02 -16.39 6.16
CA THR A 86 -19.71 -16.44 7.60
C THR A 86 -20.43 -17.57 8.35
N LEU A 87 -21.57 -18.04 7.83
CA LEU A 87 -22.30 -19.20 8.37
C LEU A 87 -21.79 -20.54 7.80
N SER A 88 -21.00 -20.50 6.73
CA SER A 88 -20.40 -21.70 6.15
C SER A 88 -19.49 -22.39 7.18
N PRO A 89 -19.44 -23.75 7.22
CA PRO A 89 -18.64 -24.51 8.17
C PRO A 89 -17.15 -24.52 7.79
N ILE A 90 -16.59 -23.34 7.54
CA ILE A 90 -15.19 -23.09 7.24
C ILE A 90 -14.59 -22.21 8.34
N PRO A 91 -13.33 -22.44 8.73
CA PRO A 91 -12.71 -21.62 9.75
C PRO A 91 -12.47 -20.20 9.22
N ARG A 92 -12.74 -19.18 10.05
CA ARG A 92 -12.73 -17.75 9.64
C ARG A 92 -11.41 -17.28 9.05
N TRP A 93 -10.28 -17.84 9.49
CA TRP A 93 -8.96 -17.48 8.95
C TRP A 93 -8.83 -17.83 7.45
N GLN A 94 -9.53 -18.88 6.96
CA GLN A 94 -9.54 -19.23 5.55
C GLN A 94 -10.33 -18.24 4.68
N ILE A 95 -11.09 -17.33 5.30
CA ILE A 95 -11.81 -16.24 4.63
C ILE A 95 -10.97 -14.95 4.70
N VAL A 96 -10.49 -14.59 5.89
CA VAL A 96 -9.80 -13.31 6.14
C VAL A 96 -8.40 -13.28 5.55
N VAL A 97 -7.60 -14.35 5.72
CA VAL A 97 -6.20 -14.37 5.29
C VAL A 97 -6.05 -14.19 3.77
N PRO A 98 -6.81 -14.89 2.90
CA PRO A 98 -6.70 -14.66 1.45
C PRO A 98 -7.05 -13.24 1.02
N LYS A 99 -7.98 -12.59 1.72
CA LYS A 99 -8.37 -11.20 1.44
C LYS A 99 -7.30 -10.21 1.88
N LEU A 100 -6.68 -10.45 3.04
CA LEU A 100 -5.56 -9.65 3.53
C LEU A 100 -4.38 -9.74 2.57
N LEU A 101 -4.02 -10.96 2.18
CA LEU A 101 -2.95 -11.20 1.21
C LEU A 101 -3.30 -10.58 -0.15
N GLY A 102 -4.55 -10.67 -0.60
CA GLY A 102 -5.01 -10.00 -1.82
C GLY A 102 -4.80 -8.48 -1.77
N ALA A 103 -5.20 -7.84 -0.67
CA ALA A 103 -5.00 -6.40 -0.48
C ALA A 103 -3.52 -6.02 -0.43
N MET A 104 -2.70 -6.77 0.31
CA MET A 104 -1.25 -6.55 0.38
C MET A 104 -0.58 -6.72 -0.98
N THR A 105 -0.91 -7.77 -1.75
CA THR A 105 -0.34 -7.98 -3.08
C THR A 105 -0.61 -6.81 -4.02
N VAL A 106 -1.78 -6.18 -3.93
CA VAL A 106 -2.11 -5.02 -4.76
C VAL A 106 -1.42 -3.76 -4.24
N ALA A 107 -1.37 -3.53 -2.93
CA ALA A 107 -0.83 -2.30 -2.35
C ALA A 107 0.70 -2.23 -2.33
N VAL A 108 1.38 -3.37 -2.07
CA VAL A 108 2.84 -3.45 -1.90
C VAL A 108 3.61 -2.89 -3.10
N PRO A 109 3.33 -3.25 -4.36
CA PRO A 109 4.08 -2.73 -5.51
C PRO A 109 4.07 -1.20 -5.61
N PHE A 110 2.97 -0.56 -5.22
CA PHE A 110 2.85 0.90 -5.28
C PHE A 110 3.58 1.56 -4.11
N ILE A 111 3.29 1.14 -2.87
CA ILE A 111 3.84 1.81 -1.69
C ILE A 111 5.31 1.46 -1.48
N VAL A 112 5.65 0.17 -1.49
CA VAL A 112 7.01 -0.30 -1.25
C VAL A 112 7.90 0.06 -2.44
N GLY A 113 7.37 -0.03 -3.66
CA GLY A 113 8.08 0.42 -4.86
C GLY A 113 8.36 1.92 -4.83
N SER A 114 7.38 2.74 -4.46
CA SER A 114 7.57 4.19 -4.27
C SER A 114 8.62 4.50 -3.21
N ALA A 115 8.49 3.91 -2.02
CA ALA A 115 9.43 4.08 -0.92
C ALA A 115 10.87 3.69 -1.29
N PHE A 116 11.05 2.56 -1.99
CA PHE A 116 12.35 2.10 -2.48
C PHE A 116 12.96 3.08 -3.49
N ILE A 117 12.19 3.49 -4.51
CA ILE A 117 12.71 4.39 -5.56
C ILE A 117 13.03 5.76 -4.96
N THR A 118 12.15 6.33 -4.14
CA THR A 118 12.37 7.63 -3.49
C THR A 118 13.61 7.63 -2.61
N SER A 119 13.78 6.60 -1.77
CA SER A 119 14.95 6.51 -0.89
C SER A 119 16.24 6.28 -1.67
N GLN A 120 16.22 5.48 -2.75
CA GLN A 120 17.37 5.29 -3.63
C GLN A 120 17.80 6.57 -4.33
N LEU A 121 16.85 7.38 -4.79
CA LEU A 121 17.15 8.65 -5.45
C LEU A 121 17.77 9.67 -4.50
N TYR A 122 17.31 9.71 -3.25
CA TYR A 122 17.66 10.80 -2.33
C TYR A 122 18.85 10.49 -1.42
N PHE A 123 18.98 9.27 -0.89
CA PHE A 123 20.04 8.93 0.07
C PHE A 123 21.36 8.49 -0.60
N ASP A 124 21.53 8.78 -1.90
CA ASP A 124 22.75 8.52 -2.69
C ASP A 124 23.40 7.13 -2.46
N GLY A 125 22.56 6.09 -2.34
CA GLY A 125 23.02 4.72 -2.16
C GLY A 125 23.33 4.29 -0.72
N ASP A 126 23.00 5.07 0.33
CA ASP A 126 22.97 4.54 1.70
C ASP A 126 21.91 3.43 1.80
N MET A 127 22.41 2.20 1.66
CA MET A 127 21.60 0.99 1.66
C MET A 127 20.90 0.78 3.00
N THR A 128 21.45 1.29 4.10
CA THR A 128 20.84 1.16 5.43
C THR A 128 19.55 1.97 5.48
N ALA A 129 19.59 3.23 5.04
CA ALA A 129 18.43 4.11 4.96
C ALA A 129 17.37 3.55 4.00
N VAL A 130 17.79 3.10 2.81
CA VAL A 130 16.87 2.52 1.82
C VAL A 130 16.15 1.30 2.36
N ILE A 131 16.88 0.36 2.98
CA ILE A 131 16.28 -0.84 3.56
C ILE A 131 15.34 -0.46 4.70
N ALA A 132 15.73 0.47 5.58
CA ALA A 132 14.90 0.91 6.69
C ALA A 132 13.55 1.48 6.20
N VAL A 133 13.59 2.39 5.22
CA VAL A 133 12.39 3.00 4.63
C VAL A 133 11.53 1.96 3.91
N THR A 134 12.13 1.07 3.13
CA THR A 134 11.42 0.04 2.35
C THR A 134 10.75 -0.99 3.26
N VAL A 135 11.45 -1.47 4.29
CA VAL A 135 10.90 -2.40 5.28
C VAL A 135 9.83 -1.71 6.12
N GLY A 136 10.04 -0.45 6.53
CA GLY A 136 9.05 0.35 7.23
C GLY A 136 7.76 0.50 6.42
N ALA A 137 7.88 0.80 5.12
CA ALA A 137 6.74 0.90 4.21
C ALA A 137 6.00 -0.44 4.07
N PHE A 138 6.73 -1.57 3.94
CA PHE A 138 6.11 -2.91 3.87
C PHE A 138 5.34 -3.25 5.16
N VAL A 139 5.94 -2.98 6.32
CA VAL A 139 5.29 -3.17 7.62
C VAL A 139 4.06 -2.27 7.74
N GLY A 140 4.17 -1.00 7.32
CA GLY A 140 3.04 -0.07 7.27
C GLY A 140 1.90 -0.62 6.42
N VAL A 141 2.18 -1.13 5.22
CA VAL A 141 1.15 -1.76 4.37
C VAL A 141 0.48 -2.94 5.09
N ALA A 142 1.25 -3.81 5.76
CA ALA A 142 0.69 -4.93 6.51
C ALA A 142 -0.21 -4.46 7.67
N LEU A 143 0.22 -3.45 8.44
CA LEU A 143 -0.52 -2.89 9.56
C LEU A 143 -1.83 -2.24 9.10
N TYR A 144 -1.76 -1.30 8.15
CA TYR A 144 -2.95 -0.63 7.64
C TYR A 144 -3.89 -1.58 6.91
N SER A 145 -3.38 -2.59 6.19
CA SER A 145 -4.23 -3.59 5.54
C SER A 145 -5.01 -4.39 6.59
N SER A 146 -4.35 -4.73 7.70
CA SER A 146 -4.98 -5.46 8.81
C SER A 146 -6.06 -4.62 9.50
N VAL A 147 -5.87 -3.31 9.59
CA VAL A 147 -6.86 -2.37 10.14
C VAL A 147 -8.04 -2.18 9.19
N PHE A 148 -7.79 -1.94 7.91
CA PHE A 148 -8.82 -1.53 6.95
C PHE A 148 -9.56 -2.68 6.28
N ILE A 149 -9.13 -3.93 6.43
CA ILE A 149 -9.85 -5.07 5.85
C ILE A 149 -11.25 -5.27 6.44
N TRP A 150 -11.52 -4.69 7.61
CA TRP A 150 -12.81 -4.71 8.29
C TRP A 150 -13.64 -3.43 8.13
N ALA A 151 -13.10 -2.41 7.47
CA ALA A 151 -13.74 -1.11 7.25
C ALA A 151 -14.62 -1.12 6.00
#